data_AF-A0A931BIA5-F1
#
_entry.id   AF-A0A931BIA5-F1
#
_cell.length_a   1.000
_cell.length_b   1.000
_cell.length_c   1.000
_cell.angle_alpha   90.00
_cell.angle_beta   90.00
_cell.angle_gamma   90.00
#
_symmetry.space_group_name_H-M   'P 1'
#
loop_
_entity.id
_entity.type
_entity.pdbx_description
1 polymer ?
#
loop_
_entity_poly.entity_id
_entity_poly.type
_entity_poly.pdbx_seq_one_letter_code
_entity_poly.pdbx_strand_id
1 'polypeptide(L)'
;MSNIVNLQQLLGNNPFNADSQLKWKIASSFAADANDFLWRVGLLNQNRPHDTTAYFAKMYVDLLMSAECALKSLIISLSLKGETPEDAYKVARRTGHDLEKLYLKVEGRAKRRIKLLTPKQRALLMKANTIGVGYRYDISTFFFLSRESRIDRAFQRGPVSGILNYSFIMEFYAMLHDLRDLADASLKKYYGRDNSLAGVNLQKLADRQDAFYTAVGRLL
;
A
#
# COMPACT_ATOMS: atom_id res chain seq x y z
N MET A 1 40.51 2.97 -28.94
CA MET A 1 39.43 3.98 -29.06
C MET A 1 38.37 3.65 -28.02
N SER A 2 38.41 4.34 -26.88
CA SER A 2 37.51 4.13 -25.75
C SER A 2 36.14 4.76 -26.06
N ASN A 3 35.10 3.93 -26.07
CA ASN A 3 33.71 4.37 -26.10
C ASN A 3 33.40 5.12 -24.80
N ILE A 4 33.57 6.44 -24.80
CA ILE A 4 33.00 7.32 -23.77
C ILE A 4 31.49 7.30 -24.02
N VAL A 5 30.79 6.38 -23.37
CA VAL A 5 29.32 6.41 -23.30
C VAL A 5 28.96 7.75 -22.69
N ASN A 6 28.29 8.58 -23.48
CA ASN A 6 27.89 9.91 -23.06
C ASN A 6 26.97 9.77 -21.84
N LEU A 7 27.42 10.21 -20.66
CA LEU A 7 26.68 10.15 -19.41
C LEU A 7 25.28 10.79 -19.54
N GLN A 8 25.10 11.77 -20.43
CA GLN A 8 23.80 12.35 -20.74
C GLN A 8 22.84 11.39 -21.44
N GLN A 9 23.34 10.46 -22.26
CA GLN A 9 22.53 9.39 -22.88
C GLN A 9 22.07 8.35 -21.85
N LEU A 10 22.86 8.10 -20.80
CA LEU A 10 22.50 7.20 -19.70
C LEU A 10 21.54 7.84 -18.68
N LEU A 11 21.63 9.16 -18.49
CA LEU A 11 20.87 9.89 -17.46
C LEU A 11 19.50 10.39 -17.93
N GLY A 12 19.19 10.30 -19.23
CA GLY A 12 17.92 10.78 -19.79
C GLY A 12 17.83 12.31 -19.75
N ASN A 13 17.49 12.94 -20.87
CA ASN A 13 17.41 14.41 -21.02
C ASN A 13 16.26 15.10 -20.25
N ASN A 14 15.79 14.56 -19.12
CA ASN A 14 14.75 15.21 -18.33
C ASN A 14 15.36 16.14 -17.27
N PRO A 15 14.87 17.38 -17.16
CA PRO A 15 15.30 18.29 -16.10
C PRO A 15 14.91 17.71 -14.73
N PHE A 16 15.85 17.73 -13.79
CA PHE A 16 15.62 17.29 -12.41
C PHE A 16 14.45 18.04 -11.77
N ASN A 17 13.53 17.29 -11.15
CA ASN A 17 12.37 17.83 -10.44
C ASN A 17 12.32 17.27 -9.02
N ALA A 18 12.67 18.10 -8.02
CA ALA A 18 12.76 17.67 -6.62
C ALA A 18 11.44 17.15 -6.05
N ASP A 19 10.30 17.71 -6.47
CA ASP A 19 8.97 17.26 -6.02
C ASP A 19 8.61 15.89 -6.57
N SER A 20 8.90 15.64 -7.85
CA SER A 20 8.63 14.35 -8.50
C SER A 20 9.49 13.25 -7.90
N GLN A 21 10.77 13.57 -7.65
CA GLN A 21 11.74 12.72 -6.95
C GLN A 21 11.30 12.39 -5.52
N LEU A 22 10.80 13.38 -4.78
CA LEU A 22 10.30 13.15 -3.44
C LEU A 22 9.02 12.30 -3.43
N LYS A 23 8.08 12.56 -4.35
CA LYS A 23 6.88 11.73 -4.51
C LYS A 23 7.22 10.30 -4.88
N TRP A 24 8.19 10.09 -5.76
CA TRP A 24 8.71 8.77 -6.09
C TRP A 24 9.21 8.07 -4.83
N LYS A 25 10.09 8.71 -4.04
CA LYS A 25 10.65 8.14 -2.81
C LYS A 25 9.57 7.76 -1.80
N ILE A 26 8.58 8.63 -1.58
CA ILE A 26 7.49 8.34 -0.64
C ILE A 26 6.62 7.18 -1.17
N ALA A 27 6.24 7.22 -2.45
CA ALA A 27 5.40 6.17 -3.05
C ALA A 27 6.14 4.82 -3.11
N SER A 28 7.45 4.82 -3.37
CA SER A 28 8.28 3.61 -3.41
C SER A 28 8.43 2.99 -2.03
N SER A 29 8.57 3.81 -0.97
CA SER A 29 8.58 3.32 0.41
C SER A 29 7.27 2.58 0.75
N PHE A 30 6.12 3.18 0.44
CA PHE A 30 4.83 2.48 0.65
C PHE A 30 4.70 1.22 -0.22
N ALA A 31 5.18 1.22 -1.46
CA ALA A 31 5.14 0.02 -2.30
C ALA A 31 6.04 -1.10 -1.75
N ALA A 32 7.21 -0.76 -1.23
CA ALA A 32 8.12 -1.70 -0.58
C ALA A 32 7.48 -2.30 0.69
N ASP A 33 6.92 -1.46 1.57
CA ASP A 33 6.21 -1.92 2.77
C ASP A 33 5.06 -2.88 2.41
N ALA A 34 4.29 -2.56 1.35
CA ALA A 34 3.21 -3.42 0.89
C ALA A 34 3.71 -4.82 0.49
N ASN A 35 4.87 -4.89 -0.15
CA ASN A 35 5.52 -6.14 -0.52
C ASN A 35 6.07 -6.89 0.70
N ASP A 36 6.69 -6.19 1.65
CA ASP A 36 7.25 -6.80 2.86
C ASP A 36 6.17 -7.46 3.73
N PHE A 37 4.98 -6.86 3.82
CA PHE A 37 3.83 -7.49 4.47
C PHE A 37 3.39 -8.77 3.75
N LEU A 38 3.33 -8.77 2.41
CA LEU A 38 3.00 -9.99 1.64
C LEU A 38 4.06 -11.06 1.83
N TRP A 39 5.33 -10.69 1.81
CA TRP A 39 6.43 -11.62 2.06
C TRP A 39 6.29 -12.29 3.43
N ARG A 40 5.99 -11.50 4.47
CA ARG A 40 5.75 -12.03 5.82
C ARG A 40 4.60 -13.02 5.86
N VAL A 41 3.49 -12.73 5.17
CA VAL A 41 2.36 -13.67 5.06
C VAL A 41 2.77 -14.96 4.33
N GLY A 42 3.59 -14.85 3.28
CA GLY A 42 4.16 -16.01 2.58
C GLY A 42 5.00 -16.88 3.51
N LEU A 43 5.89 -16.28 4.31
CA LEU A 43 6.71 -16.99 5.30
C LEU A 43 5.85 -17.66 6.37
N LEU A 44 4.81 -16.96 6.87
CA LEU A 44 3.87 -17.54 7.80
C LEU A 44 3.22 -18.76 7.15
N ASN A 45 2.54 -18.60 6.00
CA ASN A 45 1.86 -19.70 5.32
C ASN A 45 2.74 -20.95 5.10
N GLN A 46 4.03 -20.77 4.76
CA GLN A 46 4.98 -21.87 4.58
C GLN A 46 5.37 -22.58 5.89
N ASN A 47 5.42 -21.85 7.00
CA ASN A 47 5.84 -22.35 8.31
C ASN A 47 4.66 -22.50 9.28
N ARG A 48 3.45 -22.74 8.76
CA ARG A 48 2.21 -22.77 9.55
C ARG A 48 2.23 -23.94 10.53
N PRO A 49 2.35 -23.68 11.86
CA PRO A 49 2.41 -24.76 12.82
C PRO A 49 1.01 -25.33 13.10
N HIS A 50 -0.01 -24.48 13.22
CA HIS A 50 -1.40 -24.86 13.54
C HIS A 50 -2.42 -23.82 13.03
N ASP A 51 -3.67 -24.25 12.86
CA ASP A 51 -4.81 -23.46 12.31
C ASP A 51 -5.53 -22.66 13.39
N THR A 52 -4.79 -21.87 14.15
CA THR A 52 -5.37 -21.09 15.25
C THR A 52 -5.93 -19.75 14.76
N THR A 53 -6.98 -19.27 15.42
CA THR A 53 -7.54 -17.93 15.15
C THR A 53 -6.50 -16.82 15.35
N ALA A 54 -5.64 -16.94 16.38
CA ALA A 54 -4.56 -15.98 16.61
C ALA A 54 -3.54 -15.95 15.46
N TYR A 55 -3.30 -17.11 14.84
CA TYR A 55 -2.42 -17.21 13.69
C TYR A 55 -3.02 -16.57 12.44
N PHE A 56 -4.29 -16.86 12.12
CA PHE A 56 -4.99 -16.21 11.01
C PHE A 56 -5.15 -14.70 11.23
N ALA A 57 -5.34 -14.24 12.48
CA ALA A 57 -5.39 -12.83 12.80
C ALA A 57 -4.10 -12.10 12.45
N LYS A 58 -2.92 -12.71 12.70
CA LYS A 58 -1.62 -12.12 12.32
C LYS A 58 -1.49 -11.97 10.82
N MET A 59 -1.76 -13.05 10.07
CA MET A 59 -1.74 -13.02 8.60
C MET A 59 -2.71 -11.97 8.06
N TYR A 60 -3.94 -11.94 8.58
CA TYR A 60 -4.96 -10.99 8.19
C TYR A 60 -4.54 -9.53 8.39
N VAL A 61 -3.98 -9.19 9.54
CA VAL A 61 -3.50 -7.83 9.82
C VAL A 61 -2.37 -7.44 8.86
N ASP A 62 -1.40 -8.34 8.61
CA ASP A 62 -0.35 -8.07 7.61
C ASP A 62 -0.96 -7.83 6.22
N LEU A 63 -1.99 -8.59 5.81
CA LEU A 63 -2.69 -8.36 4.54
C LEU A 63 -3.40 -7.00 4.49
N LEU A 64 -4.07 -6.57 5.57
CA LEU A 64 -4.68 -5.23 5.64
C LEU A 64 -3.62 -4.13 5.50
N MET A 65 -2.48 -4.28 6.19
CA MET A 65 -1.37 -3.32 6.09
C MET A 65 -0.78 -3.28 4.69
N SER A 66 -0.66 -4.44 4.03
CA SER A 66 -0.24 -4.50 2.63
C SER A 66 -1.19 -3.72 1.71
N ALA A 67 -2.50 -3.95 1.85
CA ALA A 67 -3.52 -3.26 1.08
C ALA A 67 -3.45 -1.73 1.29
N GLU A 68 -3.34 -1.29 2.53
CA GLU A 68 -3.21 0.12 2.89
C GLU A 68 -1.97 0.76 2.25
N CYS A 69 -0.81 0.12 2.38
CA CYS A 69 0.43 0.63 1.83
C CYS A 69 0.36 0.71 0.29
N ALA A 70 -0.16 -0.32 -0.38
CA ALA A 70 -0.34 -0.29 -1.84
C ALA A 70 -1.28 0.83 -2.29
N LEU A 71 -2.40 1.06 -1.59
CA LEU A 71 -3.32 2.15 -1.90
C LEU A 71 -2.71 3.53 -1.63
N LYS A 72 -1.92 3.70 -0.57
CA LYS A 72 -1.21 4.96 -0.29
C LYS A 72 -0.14 5.25 -1.34
N SER A 73 0.59 4.22 -1.78
CA SER A 73 1.51 4.34 -2.91
C SER A 73 0.79 4.79 -4.19
N LEU A 74 -0.40 4.23 -4.48
CA LEU A 74 -1.24 4.63 -5.61
C LEU A 74 -1.75 6.08 -5.48
N ILE A 75 -2.17 6.54 -4.30
CA ILE A 75 -2.61 7.92 -4.07
C ILE A 75 -1.52 8.91 -4.46
N ILE A 76 -0.27 8.63 -4.07
CA ILE A 76 0.89 9.50 -4.32
C ILE A 76 1.32 9.40 -5.78
N SER A 77 1.37 8.18 -6.35
CA SER A 77 1.72 7.94 -7.75
C SER A 77 0.74 8.55 -8.73
N LEU A 78 -0.54 8.59 -8.35
CA LEU A 78 -1.61 9.19 -9.14
C LEU A 78 -1.91 10.64 -8.72
N SER A 79 -1.05 11.27 -7.92
CA SER A 79 -1.18 12.70 -7.61
C SER A 79 -1.23 13.55 -8.87
N LEU A 80 -1.88 14.72 -8.77
CA LEU A 80 -1.92 15.67 -9.88
C LEU A 80 -0.52 16.26 -10.10
N LYS A 81 -0.22 16.68 -11.34
CA LYS A 81 1.10 17.25 -11.69
C LYS A 81 1.48 18.44 -10.82
N GLY A 82 0.51 19.29 -10.47
CA GLY A 82 0.72 20.47 -9.60
C GLY A 82 0.48 20.22 -8.11
N GLU A 83 0.11 19.00 -7.70
CA GLU A 83 -0.03 18.67 -6.28
C GLU A 83 1.35 18.56 -5.64
N THR A 84 1.56 19.13 -4.45
CA THR A 84 2.85 19.03 -3.76
C THR A 84 3.05 17.62 -3.16
N PRO A 85 4.31 17.20 -2.88
CA PRO A 85 4.57 15.99 -2.11
C PRO A 85 3.86 15.97 -0.74
N GLU A 86 3.80 17.11 -0.05
CA GLU A 86 3.13 17.28 1.24
C GLU A 86 1.63 17.03 1.12
N ASP A 87 0.96 17.60 0.12
CA ASP A 87 -0.48 17.46 -0.07
C ASP A 87 -0.83 16.02 -0.42
N ALA A 88 -0.08 15.41 -1.34
CA ALA A 88 -0.26 14.01 -1.71
C ALA A 88 -0.07 13.08 -0.49
N TYR A 89 0.98 13.32 0.30
CA TYR A 89 1.24 12.57 1.53
C TYR A 89 0.14 12.79 2.57
N LYS A 90 -0.32 14.03 2.79
CA LYS A 90 -1.41 14.35 3.72
C LYS A 90 -2.71 13.67 3.34
N VAL A 91 -3.05 13.60 2.05
CA VAL A 91 -4.23 12.87 1.56
C VAL A 91 -4.11 11.39 1.92
N ALA A 92 -2.96 10.77 1.65
CA ALA A 92 -2.71 9.38 2.02
C ALA A 92 -2.80 9.17 3.55
N ARG A 93 -2.16 10.05 4.34
CA ARG A 93 -2.06 9.95 5.81
C ARG A 93 -3.39 10.15 6.52
N ARG A 94 -4.16 11.20 6.15
CA ARG A 94 -5.46 11.55 6.79
C ARG A 94 -6.51 10.47 6.63
N THR A 95 -6.36 9.61 5.64
CA THR A 95 -7.30 8.51 5.40
C THR A 95 -7.10 7.35 6.40
N GLY A 96 -6.01 7.37 7.19
CA GLY A 96 -5.78 6.40 8.26
C GLY A 96 -5.60 4.98 7.72
N HIS A 97 -6.26 4.03 8.39
CA HIS A 97 -6.30 2.60 8.07
C HIS A 97 -7.61 2.19 7.35
N ASP A 98 -8.40 3.16 6.89
CA ASP A 98 -9.72 2.93 6.28
C ASP A 98 -9.55 2.59 4.78
N LEU A 99 -9.62 1.30 4.46
CA LEU A 99 -9.36 0.80 3.10
C LEU A 99 -10.42 1.28 2.10
N GLU A 100 -11.66 1.46 2.53
CA GLU A 100 -12.73 1.98 1.68
C GLU A 100 -12.43 3.43 1.27
N LYS A 101 -12.14 4.30 2.24
CA LYS A 101 -11.79 5.68 1.92
C LYS A 101 -10.52 5.78 1.08
N LEU A 102 -9.51 4.95 1.35
CA LEU A 102 -8.28 4.90 0.55
C LEU A 102 -8.61 4.49 -0.89
N TYR A 103 -9.41 3.44 -1.09
CA TYR A 103 -9.81 2.97 -2.40
C TYR A 103 -10.59 4.04 -3.17
N LEU A 104 -11.54 4.74 -2.53
CA LEU A 104 -12.29 5.83 -3.16
C LEU A 104 -11.38 6.99 -3.61
N LYS A 105 -10.34 7.32 -2.82
CA LYS A 105 -9.34 8.31 -3.22
C LYS A 105 -8.53 7.85 -4.43
N VAL A 106 -8.13 6.58 -4.48
CA VAL A 106 -7.44 5.99 -5.64
C VAL A 106 -8.36 5.99 -6.86
N GLU A 107 -9.62 5.57 -6.72
CA GLU A 107 -10.62 5.54 -7.79
C GLU A 107 -10.81 6.92 -8.44
N GLY A 108 -10.95 7.97 -7.61
CA GLY A 108 -11.03 9.33 -8.09
C GLY A 108 -9.79 9.77 -8.88
N ARG A 109 -8.59 9.40 -8.41
CA ARG A 109 -7.31 9.77 -9.05
C ARG A 109 -6.98 8.92 -10.28
N ALA A 110 -7.47 7.69 -10.35
CA ALA A 110 -7.21 6.72 -11.40
C ALA A 110 -8.09 6.92 -12.65
N LYS A 111 -9.16 7.71 -12.56
CA LYS A 111 -10.12 7.93 -13.63
C LYS A 111 -9.42 8.25 -14.96
N ARG A 112 -9.64 7.38 -15.97
CA ARG A 112 -9.05 7.46 -17.33
C ARG A 112 -7.51 7.37 -17.37
N ARG A 113 -6.85 6.93 -16.29
CA ARG A 113 -5.37 6.85 -16.18
C ARG A 113 -4.86 5.42 -16.07
N ILE A 114 -5.51 4.61 -15.23
CA ILE A 114 -5.20 3.20 -15.01
C ILE A 114 -6.49 2.41 -14.78
N LYS A 115 -6.47 1.11 -15.11
CA LYS A 115 -7.54 0.17 -14.73
C LYS A 115 -7.27 -0.32 -13.31
N LEU A 116 -8.26 -0.18 -12.42
CA LEU A 116 -8.18 -0.64 -11.04
C LEU A 116 -8.67 -2.09 -10.90
N LEU A 117 -8.82 -2.53 -9.65
CA LEU A 117 -9.41 -3.79 -9.25
C LEU A 117 -10.76 -4.06 -9.93
N THR A 118 -10.99 -5.31 -10.30
CA THR A 118 -12.29 -5.81 -10.76
C THR A 118 -13.36 -5.68 -9.67
N PRO A 119 -14.67 -5.73 -10.00
CA PRO A 119 -15.73 -5.70 -9.00
C PRO A 119 -15.60 -6.79 -7.93
N LYS A 120 -15.16 -8.00 -8.32
CA LYS A 120 -14.91 -9.10 -7.39
C LYS A 120 -13.78 -8.77 -6.41
N GLN A 121 -12.65 -8.27 -6.91
CA GLN A 121 -11.50 -7.90 -6.07
C GLN A 121 -11.85 -6.72 -5.14
N ARG A 122 -12.61 -5.73 -5.63
CA ARG A 122 -13.12 -4.63 -4.79
C ARG A 122 -14.02 -5.17 -3.69
N ALA A 123 -14.95 -6.07 -3.99
CA ALA A 123 -15.82 -6.68 -2.98
C ALA A 123 -15.01 -7.44 -1.92
N LEU A 124 -13.96 -8.16 -2.33
CA LEU A 124 -13.05 -8.84 -1.42
C LEU A 124 -12.33 -7.87 -0.48
N LEU A 125 -11.81 -6.76 -1.02
CA LEU A 125 -11.18 -5.69 -0.23
C LEU A 125 -12.16 -5.05 0.76
N MET A 126 -13.40 -4.79 0.34
CA MET A 126 -14.43 -4.20 1.22
C MET A 126 -14.86 -5.18 2.31
N LYS A 127 -15.00 -6.47 1.98
CA LYS A 127 -15.23 -7.52 2.96
C LYS A 127 -14.08 -7.61 3.96
N ALA A 128 -12.82 -7.47 3.51
CA ALA A 128 -11.68 -7.41 4.42
C ALA A 128 -11.72 -6.17 5.33
N ASN A 129 -12.27 -5.02 4.89
CA ASN A 129 -12.32 -3.81 5.72
C ASN A 129 -13.30 -3.88 6.91
N THR A 130 -14.21 -4.85 6.95
CA THR A 130 -15.31 -4.88 7.96
C THR A 130 -14.84 -5.17 9.38
N ILE A 131 -13.78 -5.95 9.54
CA ILE A 131 -13.18 -6.23 10.86
C ILE A 131 -12.06 -5.23 11.15
N GLY A 132 -11.30 -4.85 10.12
CA GLY A 132 -10.24 -3.85 10.18
C GLY A 132 -9.04 -4.29 11.04
N VAL A 133 -8.06 -3.38 11.16
CA VAL A 133 -6.81 -3.64 11.89
C VAL A 133 -7.00 -3.81 13.41
N GLY A 134 -8.16 -3.39 13.93
CA GLY A 134 -8.51 -3.47 15.36
C GLY A 134 -8.65 -4.90 15.90
N TYR A 135 -8.78 -5.91 15.02
CA TYR A 135 -8.81 -7.33 15.42
C TYR A 135 -7.49 -7.83 16.05
N ARG A 136 -6.44 -7.00 16.06
CA ARG A 136 -5.22 -7.26 16.81
C ARG A 136 -5.42 -7.23 18.34
N TYR A 137 -6.43 -6.53 18.84
CA TYR A 137 -6.63 -6.31 20.28
C TYR A 137 -7.64 -7.31 20.86
N ASP A 138 -7.27 -7.96 21.98
CA ASP A 138 -8.07 -9.01 22.63
C ASP A 138 -9.51 -8.58 22.94
N ILE A 139 -9.72 -7.32 23.35
CA ILE A 139 -11.06 -6.77 23.61
C ILE A 139 -11.90 -6.69 22.33
N SER A 140 -11.32 -6.19 21.24
CA SER A 140 -12.02 -6.12 19.94
C SER A 140 -12.36 -7.52 19.45
N THR A 141 -11.41 -8.46 19.56
CA THR A 141 -11.61 -9.88 19.23
C THR A 141 -12.74 -10.49 20.03
N PHE A 142 -12.82 -10.22 21.34
CA PHE A 142 -13.92 -10.67 22.19
C PHE A 142 -15.27 -10.12 21.72
N PHE A 143 -15.36 -8.81 21.42
CA PHE A 143 -16.61 -8.20 20.92
C PHE A 143 -17.03 -8.73 19.56
N PHE A 144 -16.09 -9.03 18.68
CA PHE A 144 -16.37 -9.61 17.37
C PHE A 144 -16.84 -11.07 17.50
N LEU A 145 -16.19 -11.88 18.36
CA LEU A 145 -16.56 -13.28 18.58
C LEU A 145 -17.83 -13.45 19.41
N SER A 146 -18.19 -12.50 20.28
CA SER A 146 -19.43 -12.55 21.07
C SER A 146 -20.68 -12.27 20.21
N ARG A 147 -20.49 -11.65 19.04
CA ARG A 147 -21.54 -11.40 18.04
C ARG A 147 -21.78 -12.58 17.09
N GLU A 148 -21.00 -13.67 17.19
CA GLU A 148 -21.16 -14.87 16.35
C GLU A 148 -21.74 -16.05 17.13
N SER A 149 -22.72 -16.73 16.53
CA SER A 149 -23.24 -17.98 17.06
C SER A 149 -22.20 -19.11 16.93
N ARG A 150 -22.33 -20.16 17.75
CA ARG A 150 -21.49 -21.36 17.63
C ARG A 150 -21.65 -22.06 16.27
N ILE A 151 -22.86 -22.02 15.70
CA ILE A 151 -23.17 -22.61 14.39
C ILE A 151 -22.44 -21.83 13.30
N ASP A 152 -22.49 -20.49 13.33
CA ASP A 152 -21.82 -19.66 12.33
C ASP A 152 -20.31 -19.87 12.32
N ARG A 153 -19.70 -20.03 13.51
CA ARG A 153 -18.28 -20.38 13.63
C ARG A 153 -17.95 -21.75 13.07
N ALA A 154 -18.78 -22.76 13.37
CA ALA A 154 -18.58 -24.12 12.90
C ALA A 154 -18.63 -24.22 11.38
N PHE A 155 -19.52 -23.45 10.74
CA PHE A 155 -19.70 -23.44 9.28
C PHE A 155 -18.94 -22.31 8.56
N GLN A 156 -18.16 -21.48 9.28
CA GLN A 156 -17.42 -20.33 8.74
C GLN A 156 -18.32 -19.31 7.99
N ARG A 157 -19.52 -19.09 8.50
CA ARG A 157 -20.53 -18.20 7.89
C ARG A 157 -20.71 -16.87 8.60
N GLY A 158 -20.09 -16.71 9.76
CA GLY A 158 -20.20 -15.48 10.53
C GLY A 158 -19.30 -14.35 10.01
N PRO A 159 -19.52 -13.11 10.48
CA PRO A 159 -18.75 -11.93 10.11
C PRO A 159 -17.23 -12.02 10.33
N VAL A 160 -16.78 -12.81 11.31
CA VAL A 160 -15.38 -13.03 11.66
C VAL A 160 -14.89 -14.34 11.06
N SER A 161 -15.59 -15.43 11.34
CA SER A 161 -15.23 -16.78 10.89
C SER A 161 -15.24 -16.93 9.36
N GLY A 162 -16.06 -16.16 8.66
CA GLY A 162 -16.10 -16.07 7.19
C GLY A 162 -14.98 -15.22 6.57
N ILE A 163 -14.13 -14.59 7.39
CA ILE A 163 -12.94 -13.81 6.97
C ILE A 163 -11.66 -14.42 7.52
N LEU A 164 -11.64 -14.83 8.79
CA LEU A 164 -10.49 -15.45 9.44
C LEU A 164 -10.49 -16.96 9.25
N ASN A 165 -10.49 -17.37 7.99
CA ASN A 165 -10.29 -18.75 7.57
C ASN A 165 -9.28 -18.78 6.43
N TYR A 166 -8.68 -19.96 6.23
CA TYR A 166 -7.62 -20.15 5.24
C TYR A 166 -8.04 -19.73 3.83
N SER A 167 -9.25 -20.11 3.39
CA SER A 167 -9.73 -19.82 2.04
C SER A 167 -9.78 -18.33 1.76
N PHE A 168 -10.37 -17.55 2.67
CA PHE A 168 -10.45 -16.10 2.52
C PHE A 168 -9.05 -15.46 2.56
N ILE A 169 -8.20 -15.87 3.51
CA ILE A 169 -6.84 -15.33 3.67
C ILE A 169 -6.03 -15.54 2.39
N MET A 170 -6.09 -16.73 1.78
CA MET A 170 -5.33 -17.01 0.57
C MET A 170 -5.92 -16.33 -0.67
N GLU A 171 -7.25 -16.22 -0.78
CA GLU A 171 -7.88 -15.44 -1.85
C GLU A 171 -7.48 -13.95 -1.76
N PHE A 172 -7.50 -13.40 -0.54
CA PHE A 172 -7.11 -12.01 -0.30
C PHE A 172 -5.62 -11.79 -0.55
N TYR A 173 -4.76 -12.70 -0.08
CA TYR A 173 -3.32 -12.70 -0.37
C TYR A 173 -3.01 -12.68 -1.88
N ALA A 174 -3.68 -13.54 -2.65
CA ALA A 174 -3.50 -13.58 -4.11
C ALA A 174 -3.92 -12.25 -4.76
N MET A 175 -5.08 -11.71 -4.38
CA MET A 175 -5.56 -10.42 -4.90
C MET A 175 -4.61 -9.26 -4.55
N LEU A 176 -3.98 -9.30 -3.37
CA LEU A 176 -3.06 -8.24 -2.96
C LEU A 176 -1.74 -8.24 -3.73
N HIS A 177 -1.32 -9.37 -4.31
CA HIS A 177 -0.24 -9.34 -5.30
C HIS A 177 -0.63 -8.50 -6.52
N ASP A 178 -1.86 -8.67 -7.05
CA ASP A 178 -2.35 -7.84 -8.15
C ASP A 178 -2.38 -6.35 -7.79
N LEU A 179 -2.83 -6.02 -6.57
CA LEU A 179 -2.88 -4.64 -6.09
C LEU A 179 -1.47 -4.04 -5.91
N ARG A 180 -0.52 -4.83 -5.40
CA ARG A 180 0.89 -4.44 -5.26
C ARG A 180 1.53 -4.20 -6.63
N ASP A 181 1.29 -5.10 -7.58
CA ASP A 181 1.82 -4.97 -8.94
C ASP A 181 1.22 -3.76 -9.66
N LEU A 182 -0.04 -3.45 -9.41
CA LEU A 182 -0.66 -2.22 -9.89
C LEU A 182 0.02 -0.97 -9.31
N ALA A 183 0.36 -0.97 -8.02
CA ALA A 183 1.08 0.13 -7.37
C ALA A 183 2.49 0.31 -7.96
N ASP A 184 3.25 -0.78 -8.12
CA ASP A 184 4.58 -0.77 -8.74
C ASP A 184 4.54 -0.31 -10.21
N ALA A 185 3.59 -0.82 -10.99
CA ALA A 185 3.39 -0.40 -12.38
C ALA A 185 3.04 1.09 -12.48
N SER A 186 2.20 1.61 -11.57
CA SER A 186 1.88 3.03 -11.50
C SER A 186 3.11 3.87 -11.14
N LEU A 187 3.90 3.44 -10.14
CA LEU A 187 5.14 4.08 -9.75
C LEU A 187 6.10 4.18 -10.94
N LYS A 188 6.36 3.07 -11.62
CA LYS A 188 7.23 3.01 -12.81
C LYS A 188 6.71 3.88 -13.95
N LYS A 189 5.40 3.89 -14.19
CA LYS A 189 4.78 4.69 -15.26
C LYS A 189 4.96 6.20 -15.04
N TYR A 190 4.78 6.67 -13.81
CA TYR A 190 4.79 8.12 -13.52
C TYR A 190 6.15 8.65 -13.09
N TYR A 191 7.00 7.80 -12.50
CA TYR A 191 8.27 8.19 -11.91
C TYR A 191 9.44 7.26 -12.25
N GLY A 192 9.29 6.29 -13.16
CA GLY A 192 10.37 5.34 -13.49
C GLY A 192 11.63 5.99 -14.07
N ARG A 193 11.55 7.27 -14.47
CA ARG A 193 12.68 8.09 -14.94
C ARG A 193 13.32 8.91 -13.82
N ASP A 194 12.70 8.96 -12.65
CA ASP A 194 13.16 9.70 -11.49
C ASP A 194 14.13 8.89 -10.60
N ASN A 195 14.64 7.73 -11.04
CA ASN A 195 15.49 6.87 -10.21
C ASN A 195 17.00 7.17 -10.30
N SER A 196 17.45 8.15 -11.08
CA SER A 196 18.88 8.46 -11.25
C SER A 196 19.26 9.80 -10.63
N LEU A 197 19.98 9.75 -9.51
CA LEU A 197 20.51 10.93 -8.81
C LEU A 197 22.03 10.92 -8.82
N ALA A 198 22.65 12.03 -9.23
CA ALA A 198 24.09 12.24 -9.15
C ALA A 198 24.41 13.71 -8.82
N GLY A 199 25.47 13.93 -8.03
CA GLY A 199 26.03 15.26 -7.75
C GLY A 199 25.03 16.25 -7.14
N VAL A 200 24.95 17.46 -7.71
CA VAL A 200 24.14 18.59 -7.21
C VAL A 200 22.65 18.26 -7.04
N ASN A 201 22.12 17.29 -7.81
CA ASN A 201 20.73 16.88 -7.70
C ASN A 201 20.43 16.09 -6.40
N LEU A 202 21.43 15.41 -5.82
CA LEU A 202 21.30 14.77 -4.51
C LEU A 202 21.09 15.81 -3.42
N GLN A 203 21.89 16.88 -3.42
CA GLN A 203 21.75 17.95 -2.42
C GLN A 203 20.38 18.63 -2.53
N LYS A 204 19.95 18.97 -3.74
CA LYS A 204 18.61 19.56 -3.96
C LYS A 204 17.48 18.66 -3.46
N LEU A 205 17.61 17.34 -3.61
CA LEU A 205 16.62 16.40 -3.06
C LEU A 205 16.69 16.33 -1.54
N ALA A 206 17.88 16.37 -0.93
CA ALA A 206 18.05 16.40 0.51
C ALA A 206 17.41 17.65 1.13
N ASP A 207 17.72 18.83 0.59
CA ASP A 207 17.12 20.10 1.02
C ASP A 207 15.58 20.05 0.91
N ARG A 208 15.08 19.44 -0.17
CA ARG A 208 13.64 19.28 -0.39
C ARG A 208 12.99 18.31 0.61
N GLN A 209 13.70 17.26 1.02
CA GLN A 209 13.26 16.33 2.07
C GLN A 209 13.18 17.03 3.43
N ASP A 210 14.17 17.84 3.78
CA ASP A 210 14.17 18.59 5.04
C ASP A 210 13.02 19.59 5.10
N ALA A 211 12.74 20.28 3.99
CA ALA A 211 11.58 21.15 3.86
C ALA A 211 10.26 20.37 4.03
N PHE A 212 10.16 19.17 3.45
CA PHE A 212 9.00 18.30 3.61
C PHE A 212 8.79 17.87 5.06
N TYR A 213 9.85 17.40 5.74
CA TYR A 213 9.74 16.98 7.14
C TYR A 213 9.38 18.14 8.05
N THR A 214 9.91 19.33 7.79
CA THR A 214 9.52 20.54 8.53
C THR A 214 8.05 20.88 8.32
N ALA A 215 7.56 20.81 7.08
CA ALA A 215 6.18 21.15 6.73
C ALA A 215 5.16 20.13 7.25
N VAL A 216 5.49 18.84 7.24
CA VAL A 216 4.61 17.76 7.73
C VAL A 216 4.71 17.60 9.24
N GLY A 217 5.90 17.75 9.83
CA GLY A 217 6.18 17.59 11.25
C GLY A 217 5.64 18.72 12.13
N ARG A 218 5.54 19.96 11.64
CA ARG A 218 4.88 21.08 12.34
C ARG A 218 3.36 20.96 12.44
N LEU A 219 2.76 19.98 11.75
CA LEU A 219 1.31 19.73 11.72
C LEU A 219 0.93 18.47 12.51
N LEU A 220 1.89 17.88 13.24
CA LEU A 220 1.69 16.83 14.25
C LEU A 220 1.69 17.47 15.65
#